data_AF-A0A6V7VZR7-F1
#
_entry.id   AF-A0A6V7VZR7-F1
#
_cell.length_a   1.000
_cell.length_b   1.000
_cell.length_c   1.000
_cell.angle_alpha   90.00
_cell.angle_beta   90.00
_cell.angle_gamma   90.00
#
_symmetry.space_group_name_H-M   'P 1'
#
loop_
_entity.id
_entity.type
_entity.pdbx_description
1 polymer ?
#
loop_
_entity_poly.entity_id
_entity_poly.type
_entity_poly.pdbx_seq_one_letter_code
_entity_poly.pdbx_strand_id
1 'polypeptide(L)'
;MFEINLLSFLGEFNGSKFLVYFCLLIFTIILSLRLDQIITINFIFVFLPLWLGEICVFVGFIVAIVSLIVRPPSSLDASSKSDFFSMCFQTVEHILILMFQVLVLIKIEYYHYLKDQIQLTWLLVFSPLFLLSFIAMIIAIWCMRHEKPYEFEMFFAVNIIQFVFLAFKLDNGIHWNWALVLVPTWIVFSLFLLCSIYSLTIALFINRTFYAHQQHIPSHRRPRLCASICHVFLTIPFFTFSAAFGK
;
A
#
# COMPACT_ATOMS: atom_id res chain seq x y z
N MET A 1 -16.29 -32.55 -2.44
CA MET A 1 -17.06 -31.42 -1.89
C MET A 1 -16.04 -30.43 -1.33
N PHE A 2 -15.95 -29.24 -1.92
CA PHE A 2 -14.97 -28.21 -1.54
C PHE A 2 -15.49 -27.46 -0.30
N GLU A 3 -15.10 -27.87 0.90
CA GLU A 3 -15.21 -26.98 2.06
C GLU A 3 -13.99 -26.05 2.07
N ILE A 4 -14.20 -24.83 1.59
CA ILE A 4 -13.25 -23.74 1.79
C ILE A 4 -13.43 -23.32 3.25
N ASN A 5 -12.53 -23.77 4.12
CA ASN A 5 -12.49 -23.27 5.49
C ASN A 5 -11.96 -21.83 5.45
N LEU A 6 -12.87 -20.86 5.36
CA LEU A 6 -12.57 -19.44 5.20
C LEU A 6 -11.62 -18.92 6.29
N LEU A 7 -11.68 -19.52 7.49
CA LEU A 7 -10.83 -19.18 8.62
C LEU A 7 -9.37 -19.60 8.40
N SER A 8 -9.14 -20.80 7.85
CA SER A 8 -7.78 -21.26 7.50
C SER A 8 -7.25 -20.56 6.24
N PHE A 9 -8.15 -20.14 5.35
CA PHE A 9 -7.83 -19.34 4.16
C PHE A 9 -7.38 -17.93 4.53
N LEU A 10 -8.06 -17.27 5.48
CA LEU A 10 -7.71 -15.94 5.97
C LEU A 10 -6.52 -15.96 6.93
N GLY A 11 -6.28 -17.07 7.64
CA GLY A 11 -5.19 -17.22 8.61
C GLY A 11 -3.78 -17.32 8.00
N GLU A 12 -3.65 -17.76 6.75
CA GLU A 12 -2.37 -17.76 6.02
C GLU A 12 -2.18 -16.49 5.16
N PHE A 13 -3.18 -15.63 5.11
CA PHE A 13 -3.10 -14.35 4.41
C PHE A 13 -2.37 -13.34 5.30
N ASN A 14 -1.42 -12.59 4.75
CA ASN A 14 -0.90 -11.42 5.46
C ASN A 14 -2.02 -10.36 5.47
N GLY A 15 -2.85 -10.41 6.52
CA GLY A 15 -4.10 -9.65 6.61
C GLY A 15 -3.89 -8.14 6.46
N SER A 16 -2.76 -7.62 6.95
CA SER A 16 -2.42 -6.20 6.78
C SER A 16 -2.13 -5.85 5.32
N LYS A 17 -1.36 -6.68 4.59
CA LYS A 17 -1.12 -6.48 3.16
C LYS A 17 -2.41 -6.58 2.34
N PHE A 18 -3.26 -7.55 2.64
CA PHE A 18 -4.57 -7.68 1.97
C PHE A 18 -5.38 -6.41 2.11
N LEU A 19 -5.49 -5.92 3.35
CA LEU A 19 -6.29 -4.77 3.70
C LEU A 19 -5.80 -3.55 2.92
N VAL A 20 -4.49 -3.30 2.90
CA VAL A 20 -3.90 -2.18 2.15
C VAL A 20 -4.24 -2.27 0.66
N TYR A 21 -3.99 -3.40 0.01
CA TYR A 21 -4.31 -3.57 -1.42
C TYR A 21 -5.80 -3.48 -1.71
N PHE A 22 -6.65 -4.00 -0.84
CA PHE A 22 -8.10 -3.95 -0.99
C PHE A 22 -8.63 -2.52 -0.84
N CYS A 23 -8.17 -1.79 0.17
CA CYS A 23 -8.48 -0.36 0.35
C CYS A 23 -8.04 0.47 -0.86
N LEU A 24 -6.81 0.25 -1.34
CA LEU A 24 -6.29 0.92 -2.53
C LEU A 24 -7.11 0.57 -3.78
N LEU A 25 -7.59 -0.68 -3.91
CA LEU A 25 -8.37 -1.12 -5.07
C LEU A 25 -9.71 -0.39 -5.12
N ILE A 26 -10.43 -0.39 -3.99
CA ILE A 26 -11.71 0.30 -3.87
C ILE A 26 -11.51 1.80 -4.11
N PHE A 27 -10.48 2.40 -3.51
CA PHE A 27 -10.13 3.80 -3.73
C PHE A 27 -9.93 4.11 -5.21
N THR A 28 -9.14 3.29 -5.92
CA THR A 28 -8.85 3.48 -7.34
C THR A 28 -10.11 3.41 -8.20
N ILE A 29 -11.00 2.46 -7.92
CA ILE A 29 -12.28 2.30 -8.63
C ILE A 29 -13.19 3.51 -8.38
N ILE A 30 -13.35 3.93 -7.12
CA ILE A 30 -14.20 5.09 -6.79
C ILE A 30 -13.61 6.37 -7.38
N LEU A 31 -12.29 6.53 -7.32
CA LEU A 31 -11.59 7.67 -7.89
C LEU A 31 -11.77 7.73 -9.41
N SER A 32 -11.61 6.62 -10.13
CA SER A 32 -11.80 6.60 -11.58
C SER A 32 -13.24 6.99 -11.95
N LEU A 33 -14.24 6.40 -11.28
CA LEU A 33 -15.65 6.72 -11.49
C LEU A 33 -15.94 8.20 -11.19
N ARG A 34 -15.27 8.78 -10.19
CA ARG A 34 -15.42 10.20 -9.85
C ARG A 34 -14.80 11.11 -10.90
N LEU A 35 -13.59 10.76 -11.37
CA LEU A 35 -12.88 11.53 -12.40
C LEU A 35 -13.65 11.53 -13.73
N ASP A 36 -14.26 10.39 -14.08
CA ASP A 36 -15.14 10.24 -15.26
C ASP A 36 -16.52 10.91 -15.07
N GLN A 37 -16.76 11.57 -13.93
CA GLN A 37 -18.02 12.23 -13.59
C GLN A 37 -19.25 11.30 -13.59
N ILE A 38 -19.06 9.98 -13.50
CA ILE A 38 -20.15 8.99 -13.40
C ILE A 38 -20.83 9.10 -12.02
N ILE A 39 -20.03 9.34 -10.97
CA ILE A 39 -20.51 9.61 -9.62
C ILE A 39 -20.25 11.07 -9.24
N THR A 40 -21.14 11.68 -8.47
CA THR A 40 -21.09 13.09 -8.04
C THR A 40 -20.78 13.27 -6.56
N ILE A 41 -20.32 12.22 -5.89
CA ILE A 41 -20.01 12.24 -4.45
C ILE A 41 -18.83 13.17 -4.13
N ASN A 42 -18.79 13.66 -2.89
CA ASN A 42 -17.68 14.47 -2.38
C ASN A 42 -16.36 13.67 -2.36
N PHE A 43 -15.22 14.31 -2.63
CA PHE A 43 -13.90 13.68 -2.54
C PHE A 43 -13.61 13.08 -1.16
N ILE A 44 -14.20 13.58 -0.08
CA ILE A 44 -14.16 12.96 1.26
C ILE A 44 -14.57 11.48 1.21
N PHE A 45 -15.66 11.15 0.50
CA PHE A 45 -16.13 9.76 0.39
C PHE A 45 -15.28 8.93 -0.58
N VAL A 46 -14.61 9.57 -1.53
CA VAL A 46 -13.65 8.90 -2.42
C VAL A 46 -12.45 8.38 -1.63
N PHE A 47 -11.95 9.15 -0.65
CA PHE A 47 -10.81 8.78 0.20
C PHE A 47 -11.16 7.83 1.35
N LEU A 48 -12.45 7.61 1.63
CA LEU A 48 -12.93 6.78 2.74
C LEU A 48 -12.31 5.37 2.82
N PRO A 49 -12.12 4.62 1.72
CA PRO A 49 -11.43 3.32 1.78
C PRO A 49 -10.00 3.41 2.32
N LEU A 50 -9.27 4.47 1.98
CA LEU A 50 -7.91 4.68 2.49
C LEU A 50 -7.92 5.02 3.98
N TRP A 51 -8.83 5.88 4.41
CA TRP A 51 -8.99 6.23 5.83
C TRP A 51 -9.32 5.04 6.71
N LEU A 52 -10.15 4.11 6.23
CA LEU A 52 -10.40 2.87 6.95
C LEU A 52 -9.12 2.05 7.15
N GLY A 53 -8.22 2.04 6.15
CA GLY A 53 -6.90 1.46 6.26
C GLY A 53 -6.03 2.13 7.32
N GLU A 54 -5.97 3.46 7.30
CA GLU A 54 -5.22 4.25 8.29
C GLU A 54 -5.73 4.01 9.72
N ILE A 55 -7.07 4.00 9.92
CA ILE A 55 -7.67 3.72 11.22
C ILE A 55 -7.24 2.33 11.74
N CYS A 56 -7.20 1.31 10.87
CA CYS A 56 -6.74 -0.02 11.27
C CYS A 56 -5.29 -0.01 11.75
N VAL A 57 -4.41 0.76 11.09
CA VAL A 57 -3.00 0.91 11.51
C VAL A 57 -2.91 1.59 12.88
N PHE A 58 -3.65 2.69 13.09
CA PHE A 58 -3.65 3.39 14.39
C PHE A 58 -4.22 2.55 15.52
N VAL A 59 -5.30 1.80 15.27
CA VAL A 59 -5.84 0.83 16.25
C VAL A 59 -4.79 -0.23 16.57
N GLY A 60 -4.10 -0.77 15.55
CA GLY A 60 -3.01 -1.74 15.74
C GLY A 60 -1.88 -1.17 16.62
N PHE A 61 -1.50 0.09 16.41
CA PHE A 61 -0.48 0.75 17.22
C PHE A 61 -0.93 1.00 18.66
N ILE A 62 -2.18 1.41 18.88
CA ILE A 62 -2.75 1.55 20.23
C ILE A 62 -2.74 0.21 20.96
N VAL A 63 -3.14 -0.88 20.29
CA VAL A 63 -3.07 -2.24 20.85
C VAL A 63 -1.64 -2.62 21.20
N ALA A 64 -0.65 -2.25 20.37
CA ALA A 64 0.76 -2.49 20.64
C ALA A 64 1.25 -1.73 21.89
N ILE A 65 0.87 -0.46 22.06
CA ILE A 65 1.19 0.33 23.26
C ILE A 65 0.56 -0.29 24.51
N VAL A 66 -0.73 -0.64 24.45
CA VAL A 66 -1.43 -1.27 25.59
C VAL A 66 -0.75 -2.60 25.95
N SER A 67 -0.40 -3.41 24.95
CA SER A 67 0.33 -4.66 25.14
C SER A 67 1.68 -4.43 25.82
N LEU A 68 2.43 -3.40 25.40
CA LEU A 68 3.71 -3.02 26.00
C LEU A 68 3.59 -2.64 27.48
N ILE A 69 2.54 -1.91 27.84
CA ILE A 69 2.29 -1.47 29.23
C ILE A 69 1.87 -2.66 30.10
N VAL A 70 0.98 -3.53 29.62
CA VAL A 70 0.46 -4.67 30.39
C VAL A 70 1.50 -5.78 30.50
N ARG A 71 2.31 -6.02 29.46
CA ARG A 71 3.33 -7.06 29.40
C ARG A 71 4.60 -6.53 28.71
N PRO A 72 5.47 -5.82 29.44
CA PRO A 72 6.71 -5.33 28.84
C PRO A 72 7.58 -6.50 28.39
N PRO A 73 8.18 -6.44 27.19
CA PRO A 73 9.02 -7.50 26.66
C PRO A 73 10.23 -7.69 27.58
N SER A 74 10.58 -8.95 27.82
CA SER A 74 11.75 -9.29 28.61
C SER A 74 13.02 -8.72 27.95
N SER A 75 14.09 -8.51 28.71
CA SER A 75 15.34 -8.00 28.15
C SER A 75 15.94 -8.93 27.08
N LEU A 76 15.60 -10.23 27.16
CA LEU A 76 16.07 -11.31 26.31
C LEU A 76 15.23 -11.46 25.01
N ASP A 77 14.00 -10.95 24.98
CA ASP A 77 13.12 -11.00 23.80
C ASP A 77 13.42 -9.86 22.82
N ALA A 78 14.57 -9.93 22.16
CA ALA A 78 14.98 -8.96 21.14
C ALA A 78 13.99 -8.90 19.95
N SER A 79 13.33 -10.02 19.64
CA SER A 79 12.32 -10.11 18.56
C SER A 79 11.12 -9.21 18.83
N SER A 80 10.51 -9.29 20.01
CA SER A 80 9.33 -8.51 20.38
C SER A 80 9.62 -7.00 20.43
N LYS A 81 10.84 -6.61 20.84
CA LYS A 81 11.27 -5.21 20.78
C LYS A 81 11.38 -4.72 19.34
N SER A 82 12.00 -5.53 18.46
CA SER A 82 12.09 -5.22 17.04
C SER A 82 10.71 -5.11 16.39
N ASP A 83 9.76 -5.99 16.73
CA ASP A 83 8.37 -5.91 16.24
C ASP A 83 7.68 -4.61 16.66
N PHE A 84 7.88 -4.17 17.91
CA PHE A 84 7.34 -2.90 18.38
C PHE A 84 7.93 -1.70 17.63
N PHE A 85 9.26 -1.69 17.38
CA PHE A 85 9.89 -0.64 16.57
C PHE A 85 9.37 -0.61 15.13
N SER A 86 9.15 -1.78 14.51
CA SER A 86 8.51 -1.87 13.19
C SER A 86 7.13 -1.22 13.20
N MET A 87 6.31 -1.47 14.24
CA MET A 87 4.99 -0.84 14.36
C MET A 87 5.07 0.69 14.56
N CYS A 88 6.05 1.18 15.32
CA CYS A 88 6.31 2.61 15.46
C CYS A 88 6.67 3.25 14.11
N PHE A 89 7.61 2.66 13.37
CA PHE A 89 8.02 3.15 12.06
C PHE A 89 6.86 3.18 11.07
N GLN A 90 6.10 2.09 10.99
CA GLN A 90 4.91 2.03 10.16
C GLN A 90 3.90 3.14 10.53
N THR A 91 3.68 3.38 11.83
CA THR A 91 2.76 4.44 12.27
C THR A 91 3.24 5.83 11.83
N VAL A 92 4.54 6.12 11.90
CA VAL A 92 5.11 7.40 11.44
C VAL A 92 4.87 7.60 9.94
N GLU A 93 5.07 6.56 9.13
CA GLU A 93 4.83 6.63 7.69
C GLU A 93 3.35 6.90 7.38
N HIS A 94 2.44 6.20 8.07
CA HIS A 94 1.00 6.36 7.93
C HIS A 94 0.50 7.75 8.38
N ILE A 95 1.14 8.38 9.37
CA ILE A 95 0.86 9.78 9.73
C ILE A 95 1.20 10.72 8.57
N LEU A 96 2.32 10.52 7.88
CA LEU A 96 2.71 11.34 6.72
C LEU A 96 1.78 11.12 5.53
N ILE A 97 1.32 9.88 5.31
CA ILE A 97 0.32 9.55 4.29
C ILE A 97 -1.01 10.24 4.61
N LEU A 98 -1.47 10.20 5.86
CA LEU A 98 -2.68 10.89 6.28
C LEU A 98 -2.55 12.42 6.09
N MET A 99 -1.40 12.99 6.45
CA MET A 99 -1.11 14.42 6.23
C MET A 99 -1.21 14.78 4.74
N PHE A 100 -0.64 13.96 3.86
CA PHE A 100 -0.78 14.13 2.40
C PHE A 100 -2.25 14.08 1.96
N GLN A 101 -3.02 13.06 2.38
CA GLN A 101 -4.42 12.91 2.00
C GLN A 101 -5.26 14.12 2.43
N VAL A 102 -5.05 14.64 3.65
CA VAL A 102 -5.74 15.83 4.15
C VAL A 102 -5.39 17.06 3.31
N LEU A 103 -4.11 17.27 2.98
CA LEU A 103 -3.69 18.38 2.13
C LEU A 103 -4.29 18.30 0.72
N VAL A 104 -4.35 17.10 0.13
CA VAL A 104 -5.00 16.87 -1.17
C VAL A 104 -6.48 17.22 -1.10
N LEU A 105 -7.18 16.79 -0.05
CA LEU A 105 -8.61 17.12 0.13
C LEU A 105 -8.85 18.61 0.33
N ILE A 106 -8.03 19.28 1.13
CA ILE A 106 -8.09 20.74 1.27
C ILE A 106 -7.91 21.41 -0.10
N LYS A 107 -6.96 20.94 -0.91
CA LYS A 107 -6.66 21.49 -2.23
C LYS A 107 -7.76 21.24 -3.26
N ILE A 108 -8.39 20.06 -3.26
CA ILE A 108 -9.38 19.70 -4.28
C ILE A 108 -10.76 20.24 -3.92
N GLU A 109 -11.20 20.06 -2.67
CA GLU A 109 -12.58 20.35 -2.26
C GLU A 109 -12.75 21.78 -1.72
N TYR A 110 -11.79 22.26 -0.93
CA TYR A 110 -11.92 23.51 -0.17
C TYR A 110 -11.16 24.70 -0.76
N TYR A 111 -10.29 24.47 -1.75
CA TYR A 111 -9.45 25.53 -2.31
C TYR A 111 -10.23 26.71 -2.90
N HIS A 112 -11.42 26.47 -3.47
CA HIS A 112 -12.26 27.55 -3.96
C HIS A 112 -12.61 28.58 -2.86
N TYR A 113 -12.83 28.12 -1.63
CA TYR A 113 -13.15 28.98 -0.49
C TYR A 113 -11.90 29.59 0.17
N LEU A 114 -10.75 28.91 0.08
CA LEU A 114 -9.50 29.29 0.74
C LEU A 114 -8.53 30.08 -0.14
N LYS A 115 -8.81 30.22 -1.45
CA LYS A 115 -7.91 30.81 -2.44
C LYS A 115 -7.44 32.23 -2.08
N ASP A 116 -8.31 33.01 -1.43
CA ASP A 116 -8.00 34.39 -1.06
C ASP A 116 -7.13 34.50 0.21
N GLN A 117 -7.00 33.40 0.98
CA GLN A 117 -6.26 33.38 2.25
C GLN A 117 -4.95 32.59 2.16
N ILE A 118 -4.91 31.52 1.35
CA ILE A 118 -3.78 30.57 1.32
C ILE A 118 -3.46 30.18 -0.14
N GLN A 119 -2.23 30.47 -0.57
CA GLN A 119 -1.67 29.95 -1.82
C GLN A 119 -1.13 28.54 -1.60
N LEU A 120 -1.99 27.54 -1.81
CA LEU A 120 -1.63 26.13 -1.65
C LEU A 120 -1.10 25.54 -2.96
N THR A 121 0.22 25.52 -3.16
CA THR A 121 0.88 24.94 -4.34
C THR A 121 0.93 23.39 -4.25
N TRP A 122 0.90 22.66 -5.38
CA TRP A 122 0.96 21.19 -5.34
C TRP A 122 2.28 20.68 -4.76
N LEU A 123 3.39 21.40 -4.94
CA LEU A 123 4.65 21.09 -4.26
C LEU A 123 4.53 21.05 -2.72
N LEU A 124 3.72 21.94 -2.12
CA LEU A 124 3.45 21.92 -0.68
C LEU A 124 2.52 20.78 -0.30
N VAL A 125 1.49 20.52 -1.11
CA VAL A 125 0.59 19.37 -0.91
C VAL A 125 1.36 18.05 -0.90
N PHE A 126 2.34 17.87 -1.79
CA PHE A 126 3.18 16.68 -1.89
C PHE A 126 4.37 16.67 -0.89
N SER A 127 4.60 17.74 -0.14
CA SER A 127 5.70 17.81 0.84
C SER A 127 5.73 16.67 1.88
N PRO A 128 4.59 16.15 2.39
CA PRO A 128 4.61 14.99 3.29
C PRO A 128 5.18 13.74 2.61
N LEU A 129 4.92 13.55 1.31
CA LEU A 129 5.41 12.40 0.55
C LEU A 129 6.92 12.51 0.28
N PHE A 130 7.45 13.71 0.07
CA PHE A 130 8.90 13.89 -0.04
C PHE A 130 9.60 13.50 1.26
N LEU A 131 9.08 14.00 2.39
CA LEU A 131 9.59 13.65 3.71
C LEU A 131 9.46 12.14 3.96
N LEU A 132 8.32 11.55 3.59
CA LEU A 132 8.09 10.11 3.67
C LEU A 132 9.12 9.33 2.86
N SER A 133 9.44 9.71 1.62
CA SER A 133 10.45 9.01 0.82
C SER A 133 11.84 9.00 1.47
N PHE A 134 12.26 10.11 2.10
CA PHE A 134 13.53 10.15 2.83
C PHE A 134 13.51 9.30 4.10
N ILE A 135 12.43 9.38 4.88
CA ILE A 135 12.26 8.59 6.10
C ILE A 135 12.17 7.10 5.78
N ALA A 136 11.42 6.73 4.73
CA ALA A 136 11.27 5.37 4.25
C ALA A 136 12.61 4.75 3.84
N MET A 137 13.52 5.51 3.22
CA MET A 137 14.86 5.01 2.91
C MET A 137 15.64 4.63 4.18
N ILE A 138 15.54 5.42 5.25
CA ILE A 138 16.20 5.14 6.53
C ILE A 138 15.58 3.93 7.21
N ILE A 139 14.24 3.87 7.24
CA ILE A 139 13.49 2.74 7.82
C ILE A 139 13.78 1.45 7.03
N ALA A 140 13.83 1.49 5.70
CA ALA A 140 14.15 0.34 4.86
C ALA A 140 15.52 -0.26 5.22
N ILE A 141 16.55 0.57 5.42
CA ILE A 141 17.88 0.10 5.86
C ILE A 141 17.79 -0.56 7.24
N TRP A 142 17.01 0.01 8.15
CA TRP A 142 16.79 -0.59 9.46
C TRP A 142 16.06 -1.93 9.36
N CYS A 143 14.99 -2.03 8.56
CA CYS A 143 14.22 -3.24 8.33
C CYS A 143 15.09 -4.34 7.72
N MET A 144 15.95 -4.01 6.74
CA MET A 144 16.90 -4.95 6.15
C MET A 144 17.87 -5.53 7.19
N ARG A 145 18.35 -4.72 8.14
CA ARG A 145 19.26 -5.18 9.20
C ARG A 145 18.58 -6.07 10.23
N HIS A 146 17.26 -5.96 10.40
CA HIS A 146 16.48 -6.71 11.39
C HIS A 146 15.60 -7.79 10.74
N GLU A 147 15.85 -8.12 9.46
CA GLU A 147 15.13 -9.13 8.69
C GLU A 147 13.59 -8.91 8.67
N LYS A 148 13.18 -7.64 8.72
CA LYS A 148 11.77 -7.23 8.65
C LYS A 148 11.36 -6.98 7.20
N PRO A 149 10.09 -7.21 6.83
CA PRO A 149 9.60 -6.85 5.50
C PRO A 149 9.71 -5.33 5.29
N TYR A 150 10.18 -4.92 4.11
CA TYR A 150 10.47 -3.52 3.78
C TYR A 150 9.92 -3.08 2.40
N GLU A 151 8.92 -3.80 1.90
CA GLU A 151 8.32 -3.60 0.56
C GLU A 151 7.64 -2.23 0.43
N PHE A 152 6.99 -1.77 1.51
CA PHE A 152 6.23 -0.52 1.54
C PHE A 152 7.17 0.68 1.52
N GLU A 153 8.24 0.60 2.30
CA GLU A 153 9.29 1.60 2.44
C GLU A 153 10.04 1.78 1.12
N MET A 154 10.37 0.67 0.46
CA MET A 154 11.00 0.69 -0.87
C MET A 154 10.09 1.34 -1.92
N PHE A 155 8.78 1.14 -1.83
CA PHE A 155 7.84 1.77 -2.75
C PHE A 155 7.94 3.30 -2.68
N PHE A 156 7.94 3.90 -1.47
CA PHE A 156 8.06 5.36 -1.33
C PHE A 156 9.46 5.88 -1.66
N ALA A 157 10.51 5.14 -1.28
CA ALA A 157 11.89 5.54 -1.58
C ALA A 157 12.17 5.60 -3.09
N VAL A 158 11.75 4.57 -3.84
CA VAL A 158 11.97 4.50 -5.30
C VAL A 158 11.14 5.54 -6.06
N ASN A 159 9.95 5.90 -5.55
CA ASN A 159 9.03 6.82 -6.23
C ASN A 159 9.24 8.31 -5.88
N ILE A 160 10.30 8.69 -5.17
CA ILE A 160 10.56 10.10 -4.79
C ILE A 160 10.55 11.04 -6.02
N ILE A 161 11.21 10.64 -7.10
CA ILE A 161 11.29 11.43 -8.33
C ILE A 161 9.89 11.58 -8.97
N GLN A 162 9.09 10.52 -8.94
CA GLN A 162 7.72 10.57 -9.45
C GLN A 162 6.85 11.53 -8.66
N PHE A 163 6.95 11.56 -7.32
CA PHE A 163 6.19 12.50 -6.51
C PHE A 163 6.53 13.95 -6.86
N VAL A 164 7.82 14.24 -7.13
CA VAL A 164 8.26 15.56 -7.57
C VAL A 164 7.68 15.91 -8.94
N PHE A 165 7.75 14.99 -9.91
CA PHE A 165 7.16 15.21 -11.23
C PHE A 165 5.64 15.36 -11.18
N LEU A 166 4.94 14.61 -10.33
CA LEU A 166 3.50 14.75 -10.12
C LEU A 166 3.15 16.14 -9.61
N ALA A 167 3.87 16.64 -8.61
CA ALA A 167 3.66 17.98 -8.07
C ALA A 167 3.85 19.06 -9.15
N PHE A 168 4.98 19.04 -9.87
CA PHE A 168 5.24 20.00 -10.95
C PHE A 168 4.26 19.88 -12.11
N LYS A 169 3.83 18.67 -12.45
CA LYS A 169 2.85 18.43 -13.50
C LYS A 169 1.49 19.02 -13.12
N LEU A 170 1.06 18.84 -11.88
CA LEU A 170 -0.20 19.38 -11.36
C LEU A 170 -0.16 20.91 -11.19
N ASP A 171 1.01 21.50 -10.92
CA ASP A 171 1.22 22.95 -10.91
C ASP A 171 1.35 23.55 -12.33
N ASN A 172 1.17 22.75 -13.39
CA ASN A 172 1.41 23.15 -14.79
C ASN A 172 2.84 23.65 -15.07
N GLY A 173 3.81 23.33 -14.21
CA GLY A 173 5.23 23.65 -14.44
C GLY A 173 5.86 22.82 -15.55
N ILE A 174 5.27 21.66 -15.88
CA ILE A 174 5.76 20.74 -16.92
C ILE A 174 4.58 20.28 -17.79
N HIS A 175 4.75 20.33 -19.12
CA HIS A 175 3.69 19.94 -20.08
C HIS A 175 3.82 18.51 -20.64
N TRP A 176 4.62 17.64 -20.01
CA TRP A 176 4.82 16.25 -20.45
C TRP A 176 3.54 15.41 -20.40
N ASN A 177 3.49 14.33 -21.18
CA ASN A 177 2.40 13.37 -21.07
C ASN A 177 2.39 12.70 -19.69
N TRP A 178 1.20 12.46 -19.12
CA TRP A 178 0.99 11.71 -17.88
C TRP A 178 1.70 10.35 -17.88
N ALA A 179 1.78 9.69 -19.04
CA ALA A 179 2.55 8.46 -19.21
C ALA A 179 4.01 8.60 -18.75
N LEU A 180 4.68 9.72 -19.08
CA LEU A 180 6.09 9.95 -18.70
C LEU A 180 6.25 10.20 -17.20
N VAL A 181 5.28 10.89 -16.59
CA VAL A 181 5.29 11.20 -15.15
C VAL A 181 5.10 9.94 -14.31
N LEU A 182 4.35 8.95 -14.81
CA LEU A 182 4.02 7.71 -14.10
C LEU A 182 4.99 6.54 -14.38
N VAL A 183 6.05 6.75 -15.17
CA VAL A 183 7.03 5.70 -15.53
C VAL A 183 7.60 4.97 -14.31
N PRO A 184 8.04 5.63 -13.21
CA PRO A 184 8.62 4.92 -12.08
C PRO A 184 7.65 3.92 -11.44
N THR A 185 6.38 4.31 -11.24
CA THR A 185 5.33 3.42 -10.74
C THR A 185 5.02 2.28 -11.71
N TRP A 186 5.03 2.54 -13.03
CA TRP A 186 4.84 1.47 -14.01
C TRP A 186 5.93 0.41 -13.93
N ILE A 187 7.19 0.81 -13.74
CA ILE A 187 8.31 -0.12 -13.57
C ILE A 187 8.09 -0.96 -12.31
N VAL A 188 7.74 -0.33 -11.19
CA VAL A 188 7.49 -1.03 -9.92
C VAL A 188 6.34 -2.02 -10.04
N PHE A 189 5.19 -1.61 -10.60
CA PHE A 189 4.05 -2.52 -10.78
C PHE A 189 4.33 -3.63 -11.78
N SER A 190 5.10 -3.36 -12.84
CA SER A 190 5.51 -4.40 -13.80
C SER A 190 6.37 -5.46 -13.13
N LEU A 191 7.35 -5.03 -12.32
CA LEU A 191 8.19 -5.95 -11.55
C LEU A 191 7.37 -6.73 -10.52
N PHE A 192 6.46 -6.07 -9.81
CA PHE A 192 5.59 -6.73 -8.82
C PHE A 192 4.67 -7.77 -9.47
N LEU A 193 4.12 -7.46 -10.65
CA LEU A 193 3.31 -8.39 -11.43
C LEU A 193 4.14 -9.60 -11.88
N LEU A 194 5.35 -9.38 -12.40
CA LEU A 194 6.27 -10.46 -12.78
C LEU A 194 6.61 -11.36 -11.59
N CYS A 195 6.96 -10.79 -10.44
CA CYS A 195 7.23 -11.54 -9.21
C CYS A 195 6.01 -12.33 -8.73
N SER A 196 4.81 -11.76 -8.83
CA SER A 196 3.56 -12.42 -8.44
C SER A 196 3.22 -13.60 -9.37
N ILE A 197 3.40 -13.44 -10.68
CA ILE A 197 3.20 -14.52 -11.67
C ILE A 197 4.24 -15.63 -11.48
N TYR A 198 5.50 -15.27 -11.22
CA TYR A 198 6.56 -16.23 -10.92
C TYR A 198 6.24 -17.05 -9.67
N SER A 199 5.82 -16.38 -8.59
CA SER A 199 5.39 -17.02 -7.35
C SER A 199 4.21 -17.96 -7.56
N LEU A 200 3.24 -17.54 -8.38
CA LEU A 200 2.11 -18.39 -8.78
C LEU A 200 2.58 -19.62 -9.56
N THR A 201 3.53 -19.46 -10.49
CA THR A 201 4.08 -20.55 -11.29
C THR A 201 4.79 -21.58 -10.41
N ILE A 202 5.61 -21.13 -9.44
CA ILE A 202 6.22 -22.01 -8.45
C ILE A 202 5.16 -22.72 -7.63
N ALA A 203 4.16 -21.99 -7.12
CA ALA A 203 3.09 -22.59 -6.33
C ALA A 203 2.33 -23.67 -7.13
N LEU A 204 2.06 -23.43 -8.41
CA LEU A 204 1.44 -24.40 -9.30
C LEU A 204 2.35 -25.61 -9.58
N PHE A 205 3.64 -25.38 -9.82
CA PHE A 205 4.62 -26.44 -10.06
C PHE A 205 4.79 -27.34 -8.84
N ILE A 206 4.93 -26.77 -7.64
CA ILE A 206 5.02 -27.51 -6.38
C ILE A 206 3.77 -28.33 -6.16
N ASN A 207 2.59 -27.76 -6.42
CA ASN A 207 1.35 -28.52 -6.33
C ASN A 207 1.37 -29.70 -7.31
N ARG A 208 1.65 -29.48 -8.60
CA ARG A 208 1.67 -30.54 -9.62
C ARG A 208 2.69 -31.65 -9.35
N THR A 209 3.90 -31.30 -8.93
CA THR A 209 4.99 -32.29 -8.69
C THR A 209 4.77 -33.11 -7.43
N PHE A 210 4.24 -32.53 -6.35
CA PHE A 210 3.97 -33.27 -5.12
C PHE A 210 2.64 -34.05 -5.14
N TYR A 211 1.68 -33.70 -6.01
CA TYR A 211 0.51 -34.55 -6.27
C TYR A 211 0.90 -35.94 -6.80
N ALA A 212 2.06 -36.06 -7.44
CA ALA A 212 2.57 -37.35 -7.93
C ALA A 212 3.23 -38.22 -6.84
N HIS A 213 3.60 -37.68 -5.66
CA HIS A 213 4.51 -38.38 -4.72
C HIS A 213 3.94 -38.76 -3.34
N GLN A 214 2.86 -38.15 -2.78
CA GLN A 214 2.33 -38.64 -1.49
C GLN A 214 0.89 -38.18 -1.15
N GLN A 215 0.03 -39.13 -0.77
CA GLN A 215 -1.39 -38.94 -0.40
C GLN A 215 -1.66 -38.46 1.05
N HIS A 216 -0.66 -38.05 1.83
CA HIS A 216 -0.86 -37.64 3.22
C HIS A 216 -0.35 -36.20 3.45
N ILE A 217 -1.20 -35.35 4.06
CA ILE A 217 -0.99 -33.96 4.55
C ILE A 217 -1.65 -32.86 3.66
N PRO A 218 -2.95 -32.54 3.90
CA PRO A 218 -3.72 -31.57 3.11
C PRO A 218 -3.81 -30.13 3.67
N SER A 219 -3.21 -29.80 4.82
CA SER A 219 -3.58 -28.57 5.57
C SER A 219 -2.86 -27.26 5.19
N HIS A 220 -1.61 -27.29 4.69
CA HIS A 220 -0.79 -26.06 4.49
C HIS A 220 -0.56 -25.63 3.02
N ARG A 221 -1.23 -26.25 2.04
CA ARG A 221 -0.83 -26.15 0.61
C ARG A 221 -1.78 -25.35 -0.29
N ARG A 222 -3.06 -25.32 0.07
CA ARG A 222 -4.12 -24.60 -0.66
C ARG A 222 -4.06 -23.08 -0.50
N PRO A 223 -3.67 -22.51 0.66
CA PRO A 223 -3.77 -21.07 0.84
C PRO A 223 -2.63 -20.30 0.14
N ARG A 224 -1.46 -20.91 -0.07
CA ARG A 224 -0.34 -20.29 -0.82
C ARG A 224 -0.69 -20.01 -2.30
N LEU A 225 -1.45 -20.90 -2.95
CA LEU A 225 -1.98 -20.65 -4.30
C LEU A 225 -2.99 -19.52 -4.31
N CYS A 226 -3.93 -19.54 -3.36
CA CYS A 226 -4.97 -18.53 -3.26
C CYS A 226 -4.39 -17.14 -2.96
N ALA A 227 -3.38 -17.03 -2.11
CA ALA A 227 -2.67 -15.79 -1.85
C ALA A 227 -2.02 -15.24 -3.13
N SER A 228 -1.29 -16.07 -3.88
CA SER A 228 -0.69 -15.64 -5.17
C SER A 228 -1.75 -15.21 -6.19
N ILE A 229 -2.89 -15.91 -6.26
CA ILE A 229 -4.01 -15.54 -7.12
C ILE A 229 -4.57 -14.17 -6.71
N CYS A 230 -4.84 -13.95 -5.42
CA CYS A 230 -5.32 -12.68 -4.90
C CYS A 230 -4.33 -11.54 -5.19
N HIS A 231 -3.03 -11.74 -5.02
CA HIS A 231 -2.01 -10.73 -5.34
C HIS A 231 -2.02 -10.34 -6.82
N VAL A 232 -2.16 -11.31 -7.74
CA VAL A 232 -2.29 -11.02 -9.18
C VAL A 232 -3.58 -10.24 -9.47
N PHE A 233 -4.72 -10.68 -8.93
CA PHE A 233 -6.01 -9.99 -9.13
C PHE A 233 -6.04 -8.58 -8.55
N LEU A 234 -5.35 -8.34 -7.43
CA LEU A 234 -5.27 -7.01 -6.83
C LEU A 234 -4.34 -6.09 -7.61
N THR A 235 -3.26 -6.61 -8.22
CA THR A 235 -2.26 -5.80 -8.93
C THR A 235 -2.74 -5.31 -10.30
N ILE A 236 -3.50 -6.14 -11.01
CA ILE A 236 -3.96 -5.84 -12.38
C ILE A 236 -4.74 -4.51 -12.46
N PRO A 237 -5.73 -4.25 -11.59
CA PRO A 237 -6.48 -3.00 -11.60
C PRO A 237 -5.59 -1.74 -11.44
N PHE A 238 -4.58 -1.78 -10.57
CA PHE A 238 -3.65 -0.66 -10.39
C PHE A 238 -2.82 -0.39 -11.63
N PHE A 239 -2.31 -1.46 -12.25
CA PHE A 239 -1.57 -1.35 -13.49
C PHE A 239 -2.46 -0.80 -14.61
N THR A 240 -3.70 -1.31 -14.75
CA THR A 240 -4.64 -0.84 -15.77
C THR A 240 -5.06 0.61 -15.56
N PHE A 241 -5.31 1.04 -14.31
CA PHE A 241 -5.64 2.42 -13.99
C PHE A 241 -4.48 3.35 -14.35
N SER A 242 -3.26 2.98 -13.95
CA SER A 242 -2.06 3.78 -14.22
C SER A 242 -1.75 3.87 -15.71
N ALA A 243 -2.03 2.80 -16.46
CA ALA A 243 -1.85 2.76 -17.92
C ALA A 243 -2.96 3.53 -18.66
N ALA A 244 -4.19 3.50 -18.15
CA ALA A 244 -5.32 4.25 -18.72
C ALA A 244 -5.19 5.75 -18.51
N PHE A 245 -4.69 6.18 -17.35
CA PHE A 245 -4.46 7.60 -17.01
C PHE A 245 -3.35 8.25 -17.87
N GLY A 246 -2.49 7.45 -18.50
CA GLY A 246 -1.40 7.92 -19.36
C GLY A 246 -1.75 8.10 -20.84
N LYS A 247 -2.98 7.76 -21.25
CA LYS A 247 -3.48 8.00 -22.61
C LYS A 247 -4.18 9.35 -22.71
#